data_AF-A0A529YNZ9-F1
#
_entry.id   AF-A0A529YNZ9-F1
#
_cell.length_a   1.000
_cell.length_b   1.000
_cell.length_c   1.000
_cell.angle_alpha   90.00
_cell.angle_beta   90.00
_cell.angle_gamma   90.00
#
_symmetry.space_group_name_H-M   'P 1'
#
loop_
_entity.id
_entity.type
_entity.pdbx_description
1 polymer ?
#
loop_
_entity_poly.entity_id
_entity_poly.type
_entity_poly.pdbx_seq_one_letter_code
_entity_poly.pdbx_strand_id
1 'polypeptide(L)' 'AGKVGDVVFQGSFKRVLATSTLDPAPQFIAKASASATVQAGDTIAISCNAQDIILLAD' A
#
# COMPACT_ATOMS: atom_id res chain seq x y z
N ALA A 1 6.91 -7.46 3.18
CA ALA A 1 6.30 -7.41 1.84
C ALA A 1 4.79 -7.40 1.99
N GLY A 2 4.06 -6.95 0.96
CA GLY A 2 2.61 -6.91 0.96
C GLY A 2 2.03 -7.60 -0.26
N LYS A 3 0.93 -8.33 -0.08
CA LYS A 3 0.15 -8.89 -1.18
C LYS A 3 -0.93 -7.88 -1.59
N VAL A 4 -0.93 -7.46 -2.84
CA VAL A 4 -1.92 -6.50 -3.36
C VAL A 4 -3.27 -7.21 -3.50
N GLY A 5 -4.29 -6.67 -2.84
CA GLY A 5 -5.67 -7.15 -2.95
C GLY A 5 -6.48 -6.36 -3.98
N ASP A 6 -6.32 -5.04 -3.99
CA ASP A 6 -7.10 -4.14 -4.85
C ASP A 6 -6.27 -2.96 -5.35
N VAL A 7 -6.57 -2.51 -6.57
CA VAL A 7 -5.94 -1.35 -7.23
C VAL A 7 -7.03 -0.53 -7.92
N VAL A 8 -7.30 0.66 -7.39
CA VAL A 8 -8.35 1.55 -7.90
C VAL A 8 -7.72 2.79 -8.55
N PHE A 9 -8.05 3.04 -9.82
CA PHE A 9 -7.66 4.27 -10.50
C PHE A 9 -8.55 5.44 -10.05
N GLN A 10 -7.93 6.56 -9.68
CA GLN A 10 -8.57 7.76 -9.13
C GLN A 10 -8.32 8.99 -10.02
N GLY A 11 -8.13 8.79 -11.33
CA GLY A 11 -7.86 9.85 -12.30
C GLY A 11 -6.37 10.21 -12.42
N SER A 12 -5.77 10.80 -11.38
CA SER A 12 -4.35 11.21 -11.43
C SER A 12 -3.38 10.22 -10.77
N PHE A 13 -3.90 9.24 -10.05
CA PHE A 13 -3.11 8.24 -9.33
C PHE A 13 -3.89 6.93 -9.15
N LYS A 14 -3.23 5.89 -8.65
CA LYS A 14 -3.84 4.63 -8.23
C LYS A 14 -3.79 4.50 -6.72
N ARG A 15 -4.91 4.14 -6.09
CA ARG A 15 -4.95 3.71 -4.69
C ARG A 15 -4.72 2.20 -4.67
N VAL A 16 -3.70 1.75 -3.95
CA VAL A 16 -3.34 0.34 -3.80
C VAL A 16 -3.67 -0.09 -2.38
N LEU A 17 -4.41 -1.19 -2.24
CA LEU A 17 -4.64 -1.86 -0.97
C LEU A 17 -3.81 -3.15 -0.93
N ALA A 18 -2.98 -3.30 0.09
CA ALA A 18 -2.15 -4.48 0.28
C ALA A 18 -2.23 -5.01 1.70
N THR A 19 -2.25 -6.33 1.84
CA THR A 19 -2.16 -7.01 3.15
C THR A 19 -0.73 -7.42 3.41
N SER A 20 -0.22 -7.19 4.62
CA SER A 20 1.10 -7.68 5.02
C SER A 20 1.21 -9.20 4.84
N THR A 21 2.36 -9.66 4.32
CA THR A 21 2.65 -11.10 4.23
C THR A 21 3.25 -11.68 5.51
N LEU A 22 3.62 -10.83 6.48
CA LEU A 22 4.25 -11.25 7.75
C LEU A 22 3.22 -11.40 8.88
N ASP A 23 2.26 -10.49 8.93
CA ASP A 23 1.16 -10.47 9.88
C ASP A 23 -0.09 -10.00 9.12
N PRO A 24 -1.10 -10.85 8.88
CA PRO A 24 -2.26 -10.46 8.08
C PRO A 24 -3.16 -9.38 8.72
N ALA A 25 -2.98 -9.05 10.00
CA ALA A 25 -3.81 -8.06 10.69
C ALA A 25 -3.70 -6.65 10.07
N PRO A 26 -2.51 -6.08 9.82
CA PRO A 26 -2.37 -4.81 9.14
C PRO A 26 -2.65 -4.87 7.63
N GLN A 27 -3.50 -3.93 7.19
CA GLN A 27 -3.67 -3.56 5.79
C GLN A 27 -3.04 -2.19 5.53
N PHE A 28 -2.37 -2.04 4.39
CA PHE A 28 -1.72 -0.82 3.97
C PHE A 28 -2.45 -0.23 2.77
N ILE A 29 -2.59 1.10 2.79
CA ILE A 29 -3.07 1.89 1.67
C ILE A 29 -1.90 2.74 1.17
N ALA A 30 -1.62 2.66 -0.13
CA ALA A 30 -0.59 3.45 -0.78
C ALA A 30 -1.12 4.20 -2.00
N LYS A 31 -0.54 5.37 -2.27
CA LYS A 31 -0.73 6.13 -3.50
C LYS A 31 0.39 5.76 -4.48
N ALA A 32 0.03 5.16 -5.61
CA ALA A 32 0.93 4.89 -6.72
C ALA A 32 0.67 5.86 -7.87
N SER A 33 1.67 6.13 -8.71
CA SER A 33 1.47 6.95 -9.91
C SER A 33 0.38 6.34 -10.82
N ALA A 34 -0.29 7.17 -11.62
CA ALA A 34 -1.26 6.69 -12.62
C ALA A 34 -0.64 5.68 -13.59
N SER A 35 0.65 5.84 -13.92
CA SER A 35 1.41 4.97 -14.82
C SER A 35 1.97 3.71 -14.15
N ALA A 36 1.88 3.57 -12.82
CA ALA A 36 2.39 2.40 -12.13
C ALA A 36 1.69 1.13 -12.61
N THR A 37 2.43 0.06 -12.85
CA THR A 37 1.92 -1.20 -13.42
C THR A 37 1.42 -2.20 -12.38
N VAL A 38 1.26 -1.78 -11.12
CA VAL A 38 0.81 -2.63 -10.01
C VAL A 38 -0.60 -3.17 -10.26
N GLN A 39 -0.80 -4.46 -9.95
CA GLN A 39 -2.05 -5.19 -10.10
C GLN A 39 -2.40 -5.98 -8.84
N ALA A 40 -3.67 -6.37 -8.72
CA ALA A 40 -4.10 -7.34 -7.73
C ALA A 40 -3.35 -8.67 -7.93
N GLY A 41 -2.90 -9.26 -6.81
CA GLY A 41 -2.05 -10.45 -6.82
C GLY A 41 -0.54 -10.17 -6.85
N ASP A 42 -0.10 -8.94 -7.09
CA ASP A 42 1.32 -8.61 -7.00
C ASP A 42 1.83 -8.73 -5.55
N THR A 43 3.11 -9.07 -5.41
CA THR A 43 3.84 -8.92 -4.15
C THR A 43 4.72 -7.68 -4.26
N ILE A 44 4.51 -6.74 -3.34
CA ILE A 44 5.22 -5.46 -3.32
C ILE A 44 6.11 -5.31 -2.08
N ALA A 45 7.16 -4.51 -2.20
CA ALA A 45 7.85 -3.97 -1.03
C ALA A 45 6.96 -2.92 -0.37
N ILE A 46 6.88 -2.97 0.95
CA ILE A 46 6.21 -1.92 1.75
C ILE A 46 7.33 -1.16 2.45
N SER A 47 7.31 0.16 2.27
CA SER A 47 8.20 1.09 2.96
C SER A 47 7.41 2.34 3.35
N CYS A 48 7.84 2.98 4.42
CA CYS A 48 7.37 4.29 4.83
C CYS A 48 8.59 5.16 5.15
N ASN A 49 8.45 6.46 4.96
CA ASN A 49 9.43 7.40 5.49
C ASN A 49 9.18 7.54 6.99
N ALA A 50 10.22 7.31 7.80
CA ALA A 50 10.10 7.38 9.25
C ALA A 50 9.62 8.76 9.76
N GLN A 51 9.92 9.83 9.01
CA GLN A 51 9.47 11.19 9.33
C GLN A 51 7.95 11.40 9.15
N ASP A 52 7.30 10.53 8.37
CA ASP A 52 5.85 10.59 8.11
C ASP A 52 5.06 9.65 9.06
N ILE A 53 5.73 9.01 10.03
CA ILE A 53 5.08 8.16 11.02
C ILE A 53 4.56 9.03 12.16
N ILE A 54 3.24 8.95 12.39
CA ILE A 54 2.60 9.55 13.55
C ILE A 54 2.49 8.48 14.64
N LEU A 55 3.15 8.72 15.79
CA LEU A 55 2.95 7.92 16.98
C LEU A 55 1.75 8.48 17.76
N LEU A 56 0.73 7.65 17.93
CA LEU A 56 -0.40 7.99 18.79
C LEU A 56 0.00 7.68 20.24
N ALA A 57 -0.24 8.63 21.14
CA ALA A 57 -0.17 8.40 22.58
C ALA A 57 -1.55 7.97 23.10
N ASP A 58 -1.55 7.20 24.17
CA ASP A 58 -2.77 6.73 24.85
C ASP A 58 -3.59 7.89 25.46
#